data_AF-A0A616AJJ1-F1
#
_entry.id   AF-A0A616AJJ1-F1
#
_cell.length_a   1.000
_cell.length_b   1.000
_cell.length_c   1.000
_cell.angle_alpha   90.00
_cell.angle_beta   90.00
_cell.angle_gamma   90.00
#
_symmetry.space_group_name_H-M   'P 1'
#
loop_
_entity.id
_entity.type
_entity.pdbx_description
1 polymer ?
#
loop_
_entity_poly.entity_id
_entity_poly.type
_entity_poly.pdbx_seq_one_letter_code
_entity_poly.pdbx_strand_id
1 'polypeptide(L)' 'MNKPQISIECYHKLNRSSAVAQYFHLDLHRQELNGMHQLYIPHIFSYIHEDISAVLKELKDKGLCDDWLNQSDKHSDKE' A
#
# COMPACT_ATOMS: atom_id res chain seq x y z
N MET A 1 12.44 14.50 -22.13
CA MET A 1 11.54 14.59 -20.97
C MET A 1 11.92 13.49 -19.98
N ASN A 2 12.09 13.82 -18.70
CA ASN A 2 12.27 12.81 -17.66
C ASN A 2 10.96 12.05 -17.48
N LYS A 3 11.02 10.71 -17.38
CA LYS A 3 9.84 9.90 -17.07
C LYS A 3 9.35 10.30 -15.68
N PRO A 4 8.03 10.53 -15.48
CA PRO A 4 7.51 10.84 -14.17
C PRO A 4 7.69 9.60 -13.26
N GLN A 5 8.21 9.83 -12.06
CA GLN A 5 8.60 8.79 -11.10
C GLN A 5 8.11 9.17 -9.71
N ILE A 6 7.80 8.16 -8.88
CA ILE A 6 7.62 8.34 -7.44
C ILE A 6 8.94 8.75 -6.79
N SER A 7 8.86 9.37 -5.61
CA SER A 7 10.04 9.71 -4.82
C SER A 7 10.78 8.45 -4.37
N ILE A 8 12.08 8.61 -4.10
CA ILE A 8 12.89 7.54 -3.49
C ILE A 8 12.32 7.11 -2.13
N GLU A 9 11.70 8.04 -1.40
CA GLU A 9 11.03 7.74 -0.14
C GLU A 9 9.84 6.79 -0.33
N CYS A 10 8.92 7.11 -1.24
CA CYS A 10 7.78 6.23 -1.53
C CYS A 10 8.20 4.91 -2.17
N TYR A 11 9.28 4.88 -2.95
CA TYR A 11 9.87 3.63 -3.41
C TYR A 11 10.33 2.74 -2.24
N HIS A 12 10.99 3.32 -1.24
CA HIS A 12 11.37 2.59 -0.03
C HIS A 12 10.16 2.15 0.80
N LYS A 13 9.15 3.01 0.98
CA LYS A 13 7.90 2.68 1.69
C LYS A 13 7.16 1.51 1.04
N LEU A 14 7.09 1.49 -0.29
CA LEU A 14 6.46 0.41 -1.05
C LEU A 14 7.20 -0.91 -0.88
N ASN A 15 8.53 -0.90 -1.03
CA ASN A 15 9.37 -2.09 -0.81
C ASN A 15 9.25 -2.61 0.62
N ARG A 16 9.25 -1.70 1.60
CA ARG A 16 9.12 -2.06 3.00
C ARG A 16 7.76 -2.67 3.31
N SER A 17 6.67 -2.06 2.85
CA SER A 17 5.31 -2.60 2.99
C SER A 17 5.20 -4.01 2.42
N SER A 18 5.74 -4.21 1.21
CA SER A 18 5.78 -5.52 0.55
C SER A 18 6.52 -6.57 1.39
N ALA A 19 7.73 -6.23 1.85
CA ALA A 19 8.53 -7.13 2.67
C ALA A 19 7.85 -7.45 4.02
N VAL A 20 7.34 -6.44 4.73
CA VAL A 20 6.66 -6.64 6.03
C VAL A 20 5.42 -7.51 5.85
N ALA A 21 4.60 -7.24 4.82
CA ALA A 21 3.42 -8.06 4.53
C ALA A 21 3.79 -9.52 4.23
N GLN A 22 4.86 -9.76 3.47
CA GLN A 22 5.35 -11.11 3.16
C GLN A 22 5.82 -11.85 4.43
N TYR A 23 6.66 -11.23 5.25
CA TYR A 23 7.15 -11.86 6.49
C TYR A 23 6.02 -12.10 7.47
N PHE A 24 5.11 -11.14 7.61
CA PHE A 24 3.97 -11.26 8.49
C PHE A 24 2.99 -12.35 8.04
N HIS A 25 2.75 -12.50 6.73
CA HIS A 25 1.98 -13.62 6.19
C HIS A 25 2.60 -14.98 6.56
N LEU A 26 3.92 -15.11 6.40
CA LEU A 26 4.64 -16.35 6.77
C LEU A 26 4.59 -16.62 8.27
N ASP A 27 4.67 -15.57 9.09
CA ASP A 27 4.60 -15.66 10.55
C ASP A 27 3.22 -16.16 11.01
N LEU A 28 2.15 -15.54 10.50
CA LEU A 28 0.76 -15.94 10.78
C LEU A 28 0.46 -17.38 10.32
N HIS A 29 1.11 -17.84 9.24
CA HIS A 29 0.90 -19.20 8.73
C HIS A 29 1.62 -20.27 9.55
N ARG A 30 2.69 -19.90 10.27
CA ARG A 30 3.57 -20.85 10.98
C ARG A 30 3.34 -20.88 12.49
N GLN A 31 2.84 -19.80 13.08
CA GLN A 31 2.63 -19.72 14.52
C GLN A 31 1.27 -20.28 14.94
N GLU A 32 1.24 -20.99 16.07
CA GLU A 32 -0.02 -21.26 16.76
C GLU A 32 -0.62 -19.93 17.23
N LEU A 33 -1.94 -19.78 17.06
CA LEU A 33 -2.69 -18.62 17.52
C LEU A 33 -2.67 -18.53 19.04
N ASN A 34 -1.59 -17.97 19.58
CA ASN A 34 -1.52 -17.50 20.95
C ASN A 34 -2.06 -16.05 21.02
N GLY A 35 -2.47 -15.61 22.20
CA GLY A 35 -3.06 -14.27 22.38
C GLY A 35 -2.18 -13.09 21.96
N MET A 36 -0.87 -13.30 21.73
CA MET A 36 0.05 -12.22 21.35
C MET A 36 -0.29 -11.57 20.01
N HIS A 37 -0.87 -12.34 19.09
CA HIS A 37 -1.33 -11.84 17.79
C HIS A 37 -2.25 -10.62 17.93
N GLN A 38 -3.13 -10.62 18.94
CA GLN A 38 -4.05 -9.49 19.17
C GLN A 38 -3.33 -8.20 19.53
N LEU A 39 -2.09 -8.28 20.04
CA LEU A 39 -1.30 -7.12 20.44
C LEU A 39 -0.55 -6.51 19.26
N TYR A 40 0.09 -7.31 18.40
CA TYR A 40 0.98 -6.78 17.37
C TYR A 40 0.34 -6.67 15.98
N ILE A 41 -0.67 -7.49 15.64
CA ILE A 41 -1.33 -7.46 14.32
C ILE A 41 -1.86 -6.06 13.98
N PRO A 42 -2.58 -5.35 14.88
CA PRO A 42 -3.09 -4.01 14.58
C PRO A 42 -1.96 -3.03 14.25
N HIS A 43 -0.84 -3.10 14.99
CA HIS A 43 0.30 -2.22 14.75
C HIS A 43 0.99 -2.50 13.41
N ILE A 44 1.16 -3.77 13.04
CA ILE A 44 1.73 -4.13 11.73
C ILE A 44 0.83 -3.66 10.60
N PHE A 45 -0.49 -3.81 10.72
CA PHE A 45 -1.42 -3.31 9.72
C PHE A 45 -1.44 -1.79 9.62
N SER A 46 -1.39 -1.07 10.74
CA SER A 46 -1.24 0.39 10.72
C SER A 46 0.04 0.82 10.00
N TYR A 47 1.15 0.13 10.24
CA TYR A 47 2.44 0.46 9.61
C TYR A 47 2.41 0.26 8.09
N ILE A 48 1.86 -0.88 7.62
CA ILE A 48 1.66 -1.14 6.19
C ILE A 48 0.72 -0.10 5.58
N HIS A 49 -0.38 0.21 6.27
CA HIS A 49 -1.38 1.16 5.81
C HIS A 49 -0.80 2.57 5.65
N GLU A 50 -0.02 3.05 6.61
CA GLU A 50 0.63 4.38 6.56
C GLU A 50 1.57 4.50 5.36
N ASP A 51 2.39 3.47 5.10
CA ASP A 51 3.31 3.46 3.97
C ASP A 51 2.58 3.40 2.63
N ILE A 52 1.57 2.53 2.49
CA ILE A 52 0.75 2.46 1.27
C ILE A 52 0.00 3.77 1.05
N SER A 53 -0.57 4.37 2.10
CA SER A 53 -1.29 5.64 2.03
C SER A 53 -0.40 6.78 1.54
N ALA A 54 0.85 6.85 2.03
CA ALA A 54 1.82 7.84 1.56
C ALA A 54 2.14 7.67 0.06
N VAL A 55 2.33 6.42 -0.38
CA VAL A 55 2.58 6.10 -1.80
C VAL A 55 1.37 6.47 -2.66
N LEU A 56 0.16 6.07 -2.27
CA LEU A 56 -1.08 6.39 -3.00
C LEU A 56 -1.31 7.90 -3.09
N LYS A 57 -1.02 8.64 -2.01
CA LYS A 57 -1.08 10.10 -2.01
C LYS A 57 -0.12 10.68 -3.03
N GLU A 58 1.14 10.23 -3.07
CA GLU A 58 2.12 10.74 -4.05
C GLU A 58 1.71 10.39 -5.49
N LEU A 59 1.20 9.18 -5.73
CA LEU A 59 0.71 8.77 -7.05
C LEU A 59 -0.40 9.70 -7.54
N LYS A 60 -1.36 10.04 -6.66
CA LYS A 60 -2.44 10.97 -6.94
C LYS A 60 -1.93 12.39 -7.16
N ASP A 61 -1.09 12.91 -6.28
CA ASP A 61 -0.56 14.27 -6.37
C ASP A 61 0.26 14.49 -7.66
N LYS A 62 0.90 13.44 -8.19
CA LYS A 62 1.68 13.47 -9.43
C LYS A 62 0.87 13.14 -10.69
N GLY A 63 -0.41 12.81 -10.55
CA GLY A 63 -1.26 12.38 -11.66
C GLY A 63 -0.79 11.09 -12.34
N LEU A 64 -0.02 10.25 -11.63
CA LEU A 64 0.58 9.04 -12.21
C LEU A 64 -0.46 7.96 -12.54
N CYS A 65 -1.67 8.07 -11.98
CA CYS A 65 -2.77 7.14 -12.20
C CYS A 65 -4.01 7.83 -12.80
N ASP A 66 -3.93 9.10 -13.21
CA ASP A 66 -5.10 9.87 -13.66
C ASP A 66 -5.78 9.21 -14.85
N ASP A 67 -5.02 8.71 -15.82
CA ASP A 67 -5.58 8.01 -16.98
C ASP A 67 -6.41 6.79 -16.60
N TRP A 68 -6.05 6.09 -15.52
CA TRP A 68 -6.77 4.92 -15.02
C TRP A 68 -7.95 5.32 -14.13
N LEU A 69 -7.78 6.31 -13.26
CA LEU A 69 -8.82 6.80 -12.35
C LEU A 69 -9.96 7.50 -13.11
N ASN A 70 -9.64 8.24 -14.16
CA ASN A 70 -10.65 8.91 -15.00
C ASN A 70 -11.42 7.94 -15.92
N GLN A 71 -11.00 6.66 -16.02
CA GLN A 71 -11.77 5.64 -16.72
C GLN A 71 -12.93 5.10 -15.87
N SER A 72 -12.80 5.06 -14.53
CA SER A 72 -13.88 4.58 -13.67
C SER A 72 -15.07 5.54 -13.64
N ASP A 73 -14.82 6.85 -13.69
CA ASP A 73 -15.89 7.87 -13.67
C ASP A 73 -16.75 7.86 -14.95
N LYS A 74 -16.16 7.51 -16.09
CA LYS A 74 -16.90 7.42 -17.36
C LYS A 74 -17.79 6.18 -17.46
N HIS A 75 -17.60 5.19 -16.59
CA HIS A 75 -18.45 4.00 -16.55
C HIS A 75 -19.65 4.18 -15.60
N SER A 76 -19.53 5.03 -14.57
CA SER A 76 -20.63 5.34 -13.64
C SER A 76 -21.70 6.27 -14.22
N ASP A 77 -21.37 7.07 -15.24
CA ASP A 77 -22.31 8.01 -15.88
C ASP A 77 -23.20 7.35 -16.97
N LYS A 78 -23.14 6.02 -17.12
CA LYS A 78 -23.88 5.26 -18.15
C LYS A 78 -24.91 4.27 -17.58
N GLU A 79 -25.15 4.27 -16.27
CA GLU A 79 -26.21 3.49 -15.62
C GLU A 79 -27.34 4.38 -15.08
#